data_AF-A0A4Q5TWN4-F1
#
_entry.id   AF-A0A4Q5TWN4-F1
#
_cell.length_a   1.000
_cell.length_b   1.000
_cell.length_c   1.000
_cell.angle_alpha   90.00
_cell.angle_beta   90.00
_cell.angle_gamma   90.00
#
_symmetry.space_group_name_H-M   'P 1'
#
loop_
_entity.id
_entity.type
_entity.pdbx_description
1 polymer ?
#
loop_
_entity_poly.entity_id
_entity_poly.type
_entity_poly.pdbx_seq_one_letter_code
_entity_poly.pdbx_strand_id
1 'polypeptide(L)'
;MPVRAGADLGGIRQQTVSLRDKKGRKSPSKPLCMADTGTNMAERLNITLIQSELAWENKAANLVNFGNRIAALAPGAELVVLPEMFSTGFSMRAAELAETMDGPTVKWMKATAASKRIILTG
;
A
#
# COMPACT_ATOMS: atom_id res chain seq x y z
N MET A 1 -3.17 13.82 16.87
CA MET A 1 -2.98 12.63 16.01
C MET A 1 -1.68 11.97 16.42
N PRO A 2 -1.63 10.71 16.88
CA PRO A 2 -0.35 10.05 17.10
C PRO A 2 0.09 9.34 15.82
N VAL A 3 1.16 9.83 15.20
CA VAL A 3 1.92 9.10 14.17
C VAL A 3 2.77 8.08 14.92
N ARG A 4 2.56 6.78 14.71
CA ARG A 4 3.53 5.77 15.17
C ARG A 4 4.63 5.71 14.11
N ALA A 5 5.83 6.15 14.46
CA ALA A 5 7.01 5.99 13.63
C ALA A 5 7.27 4.49 13.41
N GLY A 6 7.33 4.07 12.15
CA GLY A 6 7.71 2.71 11.78
C GLY A 6 9.16 2.41 12.15
N ALA A 7 9.46 1.14 12.41
CA ALA A 7 10.80 0.66 12.71
C ALA A 7 11.75 0.95 11.54
N ASP A 8 12.87 1.60 11.83
CA ASP A 8 13.96 1.86 10.89
C ASP A 8 14.76 0.57 10.66
N LEU A 9 14.35 -0.20 9.67
CA LEU A 9 15.14 -1.30 9.13
C LEU A 9 15.92 -0.76 7.92
N GLY A 10 17.07 -0.15 8.18
CA GLY A 10 18.12 0.12 7.19
C GLY A 10 17.65 0.85 5.92
N GLY A 11 17.48 2.17 6.00
CA GLY A 11 17.27 3.02 4.81
C GLY A 11 15.89 2.90 4.17
N ILE A 12 14.96 2.21 4.81
CA ILE A 12 13.59 2.04 4.33
C ILE A 12 12.71 3.11 4.98
N ARG A 13 12.39 4.18 4.23
CA ARG A 13 11.30 5.10 4.60
C ARG A 13 9.96 4.50 4.19
N GLN A 14 9.46 3.57 5.01
CA GLN A 14 8.08 3.10 4.95
C GLN A 14 7.25 3.84 5.99
N GLN A 15 6.12 4.39 5.57
CA GLN A 15 5.17 5.02 6.48
C GLN A 15 3.87 4.26 6.39
N THR A 16 3.47 3.65 7.51
CA THR A 16 2.14 3.04 7.65
C THR A 16 1.23 4.00 8.40
N VAL A 17 0.14 4.41 7.76
CA VAL A 17 -0.88 5.27 8.34
C VAL A 17 -2.18 4.49 8.47
N SER A 18 -2.76 4.48 9.67
CA SER A 18 -4.09 3.91 9.90
C SER A 18 -5.14 5.01 9.75
N LEU A 19 -5.93 4.99 8.67
CA LEU A 19 -7.06 5.90 8.50
C LEU A 19 -8.26 5.40 9.30
N ARG A 20 -9.01 6.30 9.94
CA ARG A 20 -10.28 6.00 10.63
C ARG A 20 -11.44 6.71 9.93
N ASP A 21 -12.56 6.04 9.79
CA ASP A 21 -13.81 6.66 9.33
C ASP A 21 -14.22 7.77 10.30
N LYS A 22 -14.43 9.01 9.78
CA LYS A 22 -14.90 10.16 10.55
C LYS A 22 -16.43 10.27 10.51
N LYS A 23 -17.14 9.16 10.68
CA LYS A 23 -18.60 9.21 10.62
C LYS A 23 -19.17 9.83 11.89
N GLY A 24 -19.57 11.09 11.81
CA GLY A 24 -20.62 11.66 12.65
C GLY A 24 -21.92 10.93 12.36
N ARG A 25 -22.11 9.73 12.93
CA ARG A 25 -23.35 8.96 12.83
C ARG A 25 -24.13 9.20 14.13
N LYS A 26 -25.15 10.07 14.08
CA LYS A 26 -26.20 10.07 15.12
C LYS A 26 -26.74 8.64 15.21
N SER A 27 -26.64 8.04 16.38
CA SER A 27 -27.26 6.75 16.68
C SER A 27 -28.77 6.87 16.50
N PRO A 28 -29.46 6.04 15.69
CA PRO A 28 -30.87 5.82 15.92
C PRO A 28 -30.99 5.10 17.27
N SER A 29 -31.86 5.64 18.11
CA SER A 29 -32.31 5.11 19.40
C SER A 29 -32.41 3.58 19.41
N LYS A 30 -31.61 2.94 20.27
CA LYS A 30 -31.73 1.51 20.62
C LYS A 30 -33.13 1.20 21.19
N PRO A 31 -33.74 0.05 20.90
CA PRO A 31 -34.50 -0.70 21.88
C PRO A 31 -33.60 -1.72 22.60
N LEU A 32 -34.05 -2.05 23.80
CA LEU A 32 -33.37 -2.70 24.91
C LEU A 32 -33.54 -4.23 24.85
N CYS A 33 -32.57 -4.98 24.32
CA CYS A 33 -32.23 -6.35 24.72
C CYS A 33 -31.10 -6.91 23.85
N MET A 34 -30.25 -7.73 24.46
CA MET A 34 -29.04 -8.38 23.93
C MET A 34 -27.75 -7.56 24.03
N ALA A 35 -26.85 -8.12 24.83
CA ALA A 35 -25.50 -7.62 25.05
C ALA A 35 -24.68 -7.82 23.77
N ASP A 36 -24.60 -6.80 22.93
CA ASP A 36 -23.45 -6.65 22.07
C ASP A 36 -22.32 -6.10 22.93
N THR A 37 -21.41 -6.98 23.36
CA THR A 37 -20.02 -6.63 23.64
C THR A 37 -19.33 -6.24 22.33
N GLY A 38 -19.94 -5.33 21.58
CA GLY A 38 -19.42 -4.77 20.35
C GLY A 38 -18.35 -3.79 20.76
N THR A 39 -17.11 -4.27 20.89
CA THR A 39 -15.95 -3.39 20.85
C THR A 39 -16.12 -2.54 19.59
N ASN A 40 -16.41 -1.26 19.77
CA ASN A 40 -16.39 -0.27 18.70
C ASN A 40 -14.92 -0.05 18.33
N MET A 41 -14.33 -1.05 17.69
CA MET A 41 -13.05 -0.93 17.03
C MET A 41 -13.32 -0.10 15.79
N ALA A 42 -13.05 1.20 15.90
CA ALA A 42 -12.99 2.09 14.76
C ALA A 42 -12.25 1.36 13.62
N GLU A 43 -12.95 1.06 12.52
CA GLU A 43 -12.37 0.41 11.36
C GLU A 43 -11.16 1.23 10.91
N ARG A 44 -9.98 0.58 10.94
CA ARG A 44 -8.70 1.20 10.60
C ARG A 44 -8.19 0.56 9.33
N LEU A 45 -8.01 1.37 8.29
CA LEU A 45 -7.33 0.95 7.08
C LEU A 45 -5.84 1.26 7.20
N ASN A 46 -5.00 0.23 7.15
CA ASN A 46 -3.55 0.37 7.19
C ASN A 46 -2.98 0.55 5.79
N ILE A 47 -2.51 1.76 5.52
CA ILE A 47 -1.91 2.15 4.25
C ILE A 47 -0.40 2.24 4.42
N THR A 48 0.36 1.52 3.61
CA THR A 48 1.80 1.63 3.52
C THR A 48 2.22 2.37 2.26
N LEU A 49 2.98 3.44 2.44
CA LEU A 49 3.63 4.16 1.35
C LEU A 49 5.08 3.69 1.22
N ILE A 50 5.49 3.26 0.04
CA ILE A 50 6.88 2.84 -0.22
C ILE A 50 7.62 3.98 -0.92
N GLN A 51 8.57 4.58 -0.22
CA GLN A 51 9.53 5.51 -0.82
C GLN A 51 10.83 4.76 -1.14
N SER A 52 11.25 4.77 -2.40
CA SER A 52 12.50 4.18 -2.86
C SER A 52 13.10 5.04 -3.96
N GLU A 53 14.43 5.00 -4.07
CA GLU A 53 15.12 5.41 -5.29
C GLU A 53 14.72 4.49 -6.44
N LEU A 54 14.60 5.08 -7.63
CA LEU A 54 14.23 4.39 -8.87
C LEU A 54 15.47 4.25 -9.73
N ALA A 55 15.73 3.04 -10.22
CA ALA A 55 16.71 2.80 -11.25
C ALA A 55 16.21 3.43 -12.57
N TRP A 56 17.01 4.33 -13.12
CA TRP A 56 16.71 5.02 -14.38
C TRP A 56 16.55 4.01 -15.52
N GLU A 57 15.41 4.04 -16.22
CA GLU A 57 15.09 3.22 -17.40
C GLU A 57 15.22 1.69 -17.21
N ASN A 58 15.35 1.21 -15.97
CA ASN A 58 15.55 -0.20 -15.67
C ASN A 58 14.38 -0.77 -14.86
N LYS A 59 13.35 -1.18 -15.59
CA LYS A 59 12.12 -1.76 -15.01
C LYS A 59 12.40 -2.99 -14.18
N ALA A 60 13.24 -3.91 -14.66
CA ALA A 60 13.52 -5.15 -13.96
C ALA A 60 14.16 -4.88 -12.58
N ALA A 61 15.13 -3.98 -12.51
CA ALA A 61 15.74 -3.57 -11.25
C ALA A 61 14.72 -2.95 -10.29
N ASN A 62 13.84 -2.07 -10.81
CA ASN A 62 12.77 -1.46 -10.02
C ASN A 62 11.79 -2.51 -9.47
N LEU A 63 11.29 -3.43 -10.32
CA LEU A 63 10.36 -4.48 -9.89
C LEU A 63 10.96 -5.42 -8.84
N VAL A 64 12.25 -5.78 -8.98
CA VAL A 64 12.96 -6.57 -7.96
C VAL A 64 13.06 -5.81 -6.65
N ASN A 65 13.47 -4.53 -6.71
CA ASN A 65 13.59 -3.68 -5.52
C ASN A 65 12.23 -3.52 -4.79
N PHE A 66 11.16 -3.21 -5.51
CA PHE A 66 9.82 -3.13 -4.92
C PHE A 66 9.31 -4.48 -4.41
N GLY A 67 9.58 -5.56 -5.14
CA GLY A 67 9.23 -6.91 -4.72
C GLY A 67 9.86 -7.27 -3.38
N ASN A 68 11.15 -6.98 -3.20
CA ASN A 68 11.86 -7.20 -1.94
C ASN A 68 11.28 -6.35 -0.80
N ARG A 69 10.93 -5.09 -1.07
CA ARG A 69 10.33 -4.19 -0.06
C ARG A 69 8.94 -4.64 0.37
N ILE A 70 8.11 -5.06 -0.59
CA ILE A 70 6.78 -5.63 -0.31
C ILE A 70 6.91 -6.97 0.43
N ALA A 71 7.93 -7.77 0.10
CA ALA A 71 8.19 -9.03 0.77
C ALA A 71 8.48 -8.84 2.27
N ALA A 72 9.19 -7.75 2.62
CA ALA A 72 9.59 -7.40 3.98
C ALA A 72 8.53 -6.64 4.80
N LEU A 73 7.33 -6.38 4.25
CA LEU A 73 6.27 -5.67 4.98
C LEU A 73 5.82 -6.43 6.22
N ALA A 74 5.66 -5.70 7.32
CA ALA A 74 5.07 -6.23 8.54
C ALA A 74 3.62 -6.69 8.30
N PRO A 75 3.14 -7.72 9.03
CA PRO A 75 1.76 -8.15 8.95
C PRO A 75 0.77 -7.00 9.21
N GLY A 76 -0.33 -6.99 8.45
CA GLY A 76 -1.42 -6.03 8.63
C GLY A 76 -1.40 -4.82 7.70
N ALA A 77 -0.49 -4.76 6.71
CA ALA A 77 -0.62 -3.84 5.58
C ALA A 77 -1.81 -4.29 4.70
N GLU A 78 -2.72 -3.37 4.38
CA GLU A 78 -3.91 -3.65 3.58
C GLU A 78 -3.83 -2.97 2.21
N LEU A 79 -3.34 -1.73 2.17
CA LEU A 79 -3.10 -0.96 0.95
C LEU A 79 -1.63 -0.56 0.87
N VAL A 80 -0.99 -0.87 -0.26
CA VAL A 80 0.38 -0.46 -0.58
C VAL A 80 0.36 0.46 -1.78
N VAL A 81 0.97 1.64 -1.62
CA VAL A 81 1.09 2.64 -2.68
C VAL A 81 2.57 2.77 -3.08
N LEU A 82 2.85 2.54 -4.36
CA LEU A 82 4.16 2.74 -4.97
C LEU A 82 4.27 4.17 -5.53
N PRO A 83 5.50 4.70 -5.72
CA PRO A 83 5.71 6.00 -6.33
C PRO A 83 5.16 6.08 -7.76
N GLU A 84 4.83 7.28 -8.20
CA GLU A 84 4.54 7.52 -9.61
C GLU A 84 5.72 7.09 -10.49
N MET A 85 5.44 6.50 -11.65
CA MET A 85 6.45 6.00 -12.58
C MET A 85 7.45 5.02 -11.95
N PHE A 86 7.02 4.23 -10.96
CA PHE A 86 7.90 3.31 -10.23
C PHE A 86 8.66 2.32 -11.12
N SER A 87 8.11 1.96 -12.28
CA SER A 87 8.76 1.05 -13.21
C SER A 87 9.84 1.74 -14.05
N THR A 88 9.67 3.02 -14.43
CA THR A 88 10.52 3.68 -15.44
C THR A 88 11.44 4.77 -14.89
N GLY A 89 11.22 5.27 -13.68
CA GLY A 89 12.12 6.23 -13.04
C GLY A 89 12.05 7.65 -13.63
N PHE A 90 10.86 8.11 -14.04
CA PHE A 90 10.65 9.45 -14.63
C PHE A 90 11.37 9.69 -15.98
N SER A 91 11.62 8.63 -16.75
CA SER A 91 12.18 8.78 -18.10
C SER A 91 11.22 9.50 -19.04
N MET A 92 11.78 10.41 -19.84
CA MET A 92 11.06 11.12 -20.91
C MET A 92 10.77 10.22 -22.13
N ARG A 93 11.31 9.00 -22.19
CA ARG A 93 11.08 8.01 -23.26
C ARG A 93 9.84 7.16 -22.98
N ALA A 94 8.75 7.81 -22.59
CA ALA A 94 7.52 7.15 -22.19
C ALA A 94 6.95 6.23 -23.28
N ALA A 95 7.06 6.61 -24.55
CA ALA A 95 6.56 5.80 -25.67
C ALA A 95 7.31 4.46 -25.82
N GLU A 96 8.62 4.45 -25.59
CA GLU A 96 9.45 3.25 -25.71
C GLU A 96 9.34 2.35 -24.48
N LEU A 97 9.09 2.96 -23.32
CA LEU A 97 8.96 2.28 -22.03
C LEU A 97 7.50 1.99 -21.66
N ALA A 98 6.53 2.39 -22.46
CA ALA A 98 5.13 2.09 -22.22
C ALA A 98 4.89 0.58 -22.28
N GLU A 99 3.98 0.10 -21.46
CA GLU A 99 3.50 -1.27 -21.49
C GLU A 99 2.00 -1.27 -21.68
N THR A 100 1.48 -2.33 -22.31
CA THR A 100 0.05 -2.56 -22.34
C THR A 100 -0.44 -2.99 -20.95
N MET A 101 -1.76 -3.01 -20.73
CA MET A 101 -2.36 -3.50 -19.48
C MET A 101 -2.11 -4.99 -19.21
N ASP A 102 -1.64 -5.72 -20.22
CA ASP A 102 -1.19 -7.11 -20.11
C ASP A 102 0.34 -7.25 -20.06
N GLY A 103 1.03 -6.12 -19.92
CA GLY A 103 2.47 -6.01 -19.81
C GLY A 103 3.02 -6.62 -18.52
N PRO A 104 4.35 -6.79 -18.47
CA PRO A 104 5.03 -7.44 -17.34
C PRO A 104 4.81 -6.70 -16.02
N THR A 105 4.76 -5.36 -16.02
CA THR A 105 4.56 -4.57 -14.78
C THR A 105 3.19 -4.85 -14.16
N VAL A 106 2.11 -4.78 -14.95
CA VAL A 106 0.75 -5.04 -14.44
C VAL A 106 0.59 -6.51 -14.02
N LYS A 107 1.17 -7.45 -14.76
CA LYS A 107 1.20 -8.87 -14.36
C LYS A 107 1.91 -9.07 -13.03
N TRP A 108 3.07 -8.41 -12.85
CA TRP A 108 3.81 -8.42 -11.58
C TRP A 108 2.98 -7.82 -10.44
N MET A 109 2.28 -6.71 -10.67
CA MET A 109 1.40 -6.10 -9.65
C MET A 109 0.29 -7.06 -9.22
N LYS A 110 -0.39 -7.70 -10.18
CA LYS A 110 -1.46 -8.68 -9.90
C LYS A 110 -0.93 -9.87 -9.10
N ALA A 111 0.21 -10.43 -9.49
CA ALA A 111 0.83 -11.57 -8.79
C ALA A 111 1.28 -11.19 -7.37
N THR A 112 1.88 -10.01 -7.21
CA THR A 112 2.35 -9.50 -5.92
C THR A 112 1.17 -9.24 -4.97
N ALA A 113 0.12 -8.57 -5.45
CA ALA A 113 -1.10 -8.32 -4.69
C ALA A 113 -1.77 -9.63 -4.24
N ALA A 114 -1.90 -10.60 -5.13
CA ALA A 114 -2.51 -11.89 -4.82
C ALA A 114 -1.70 -12.69 -3.79
N SER A 115 -0.37 -12.76 -3.96
CA SER A 115 0.51 -13.53 -3.07
C SER A 115 0.55 -12.96 -1.65
N LYS A 116 0.50 -11.63 -1.50
CA LYS A 116 0.53 -10.95 -0.20
C LYS A 116 -0.85 -10.64 0.37
N ARG A 117 -1.93 -10.85 -0.41
CA ARG A 117 -3.31 -10.48 -0.07
C ARG A 117 -3.43 -9.00 0.32
N ILE A 118 -2.85 -8.14 -0.49
CA ILE A 118 -2.86 -6.68 -0.32
C ILE A 118 -3.50 -6.01 -1.54
N ILE A 119 -4.00 -4.80 -1.35
CA ILE A 119 -4.30 -3.88 -2.45
C ILE A 119 -2.98 -3.20 -2.82
N LEU A 120 -2.61 -3.23 -4.09
CA LEU A 120 -1.38 -2.62 -4.61
C LEU A 120 -1.72 -1.62 -5.70
N THR A 121 -1.19 -0.40 -5.59
CA THR A 121 -1.38 0.67 -6.58
C THR A 121 -0.08 1.45 -6.78
N GLY A 122 0.12 2.04 -7.97
CA GLY A 122 1.33 2.74 -8.36
C GLY A 122 1.35 3.07 -9.84
#